data_AF-I9XGA7-F1
#
_entry.id   AF-I9XGA7-F1
#
_cell.length_a   1.000
_cell.length_b   1.000
_cell.length_c   1.000
_cell.angle_alpha   90.00
_cell.angle_beta   90.00
_cell.angle_gamma   90.00
#
_symmetry.space_group_name_H-M   'P 1'
#
loop_
_entity.id
_entity.type
_entity.pdbx_description
1 polymer ?
#
loop_
_entity_poly.entity_id
_entity_poly.type
_entity_poly.pdbx_seq_one_letter_code
_entity_poly.pdbx_strand_id
1 'polypeptide(L)'
;MSENIRFLPSGSTSMLVELDGLQEALNLLDSLRAQLPLGVRDLIPAARTIMVDYDPAIVSSDALVQLISNLDLSAQAARHGETFEIPVIYDGEDLRDVADHLGCTQTEVIRHHTEATFTVAFTGFAPGFAYMTSDDPIFNVPRRGTPRVRIPAGSVALAGRFGGVYPSDSPGGWQLIGRTPLKMWDLSRERAALLTPGDRVRFMDLERTGASKSPKPAKSLPKKRSPEKGGIRVIRADRPALYQDLGRGGCSGQGVSTSGAMDRESFRRANLAVGNVQTEGAIEIAFGCFELRADRPITVAVTGATCPLTIRTASGQQLRATHGEAIALDEGDELVLGFPDRGSRSYLALRGGFAVDPVLGSVSVDTLAKIGPDPITEGDFVIPAGRHAHAVGLGGPSPQLPDDKLPVTLDVILGPRVDWFTPNGVETFLEQEWVVTPESSRIGIRLAGARTIERIDDAELQSEATVLGAIQVPHSGQPVLFAADHPLTGGYPVIAVVAAHHLDLAGQLPIGARIRFKAAGGKDHIVGEISR
;
A
#
# COMPACT_ATOMS: atom_id res chain seq x y z
N MET A 1 4.89 -34.63 -8.10
CA MET A 1 5.69 -33.89 -7.10
C MET A 1 4.78 -33.74 -5.90
N SER A 2 5.26 -34.02 -4.69
CA SER A 2 4.45 -33.84 -3.48
C SER A 2 4.13 -32.36 -3.35
N GLU A 3 2.85 -31.99 -3.29
CA GLU A 3 2.42 -30.60 -3.09
C GLU A 3 2.47 -30.32 -1.59
N ASN A 4 3.46 -29.57 -1.13
CA ASN A 4 3.48 -29.06 0.23
C ASN A 4 2.77 -27.70 0.27
N ILE A 5 1.72 -27.62 1.10
CA ILE A 5 0.99 -26.37 1.34
C ILE A 5 1.15 -25.99 2.81
N ARG A 6 1.69 -24.80 3.06
CA ARG A 6 1.81 -24.21 4.40
C ARG A 6 0.85 -23.02 4.53
N PHE A 7 0.10 -22.99 5.62
CA PHE A 7 -0.80 -21.89 5.96
C PHE A 7 -0.21 -21.09 7.12
N LEU A 8 0.14 -19.84 6.86
CA LEU A 8 0.85 -18.99 7.81
C LEU A 8 -0.04 -17.81 8.24
N PRO A 9 -0.06 -17.48 9.54
CA PRO A 9 -0.86 -16.36 10.02
C PRO A 9 -0.30 -15.04 9.48
N SER A 10 -1.17 -14.17 8.97
CA SER A 10 -0.81 -12.82 8.56
C SER A 10 -1.80 -11.81 9.14
N GLY A 11 -1.85 -11.73 10.46
CA GLY A 11 -2.86 -10.96 11.18
C GLY A 11 -4.17 -11.73 11.39
N SER A 12 -5.26 -11.00 11.64
CA SER A 12 -6.56 -11.57 12.04
C SER A 12 -7.58 -11.65 10.91
N THR A 13 -7.30 -11.03 9.76
CA THR A 13 -8.19 -11.00 8.59
C THR A 13 -7.51 -11.50 7.33
N SER A 14 -6.33 -12.10 7.47
CA SER A 14 -5.55 -12.58 6.33
C SER A 14 -4.64 -13.73 6.71
N MET A 15 -4.38 -14.61 5.74
CA MET A 15 -3.43 -15.71 5.86
C MET A 15 -2.58 -15.80 4.60
N LEU A 16 -1.32 -16.19 4.76
CA LEU A 16 -0.42 -16.45 3.65
C LEU A 16 -0.40 -17.95 3.37
N VAL A 17 -0.79 -18.34 2.16
CA VAL A 17 -0.68 -19.71 1.66
C VAL A 17 0.65 -19.81 0.92
N GLU A 18 1.57 -20.64 1.40
CA GLU A 18 2.86 -20.89 0.79
C GLU A 18 2.87 -22.27 0.13
N LEU A 19 3.42 -22.30 -1.09
CA LEU A 19 3.48 -23.47 -1.97
C LEU A 19 4.93 -23.71 -2.41
N ASP A 20 5.21 -24.87 -3.00
CA ASP A 20 6.56 -25.25 -3.42
C ASP A 20 7.16 -24.31 -4.48
N GLY A 21 6.32 -23.71 -5.32
CA GLY A 21 6.76 -22.90 -6.44
C GLY A 21 5.70 -21.97 -7.01
N LEU A 22 6.13 -21.24 -8.04
CA LEU A 22 5.28 -20.27 -8.73
C LEU A 22 4.14 -20.95 -9.50
N GLN A 23 4.39 -22.12 -10.10
CA GLN A 23 3.39 -22.78 -10.92
C GLN A 23 2.21 -23.23 -10.06
N GLU A 24 2.50 -23.82 -8.90
CA GLU A 24 1.52 -24.26 -7.90
C GLU A 24 0.75 -23.05 -7.36
N ALA A 25 1.43 -21.95 -7.04
CA ALA A 25 0.78 -20.71 -6.60
C ALA A 25 -0.20 -20.19 -7.67
N LEU A 26 0.22 -20.17 -8.94
CA LEU A 26 -0.68 -19.71 -10.01
C LEU A 26 -1.86 -20.68 -10.24
N ASN A 27 -1.66 -21.99 -10.13
CA ASN A 27 -2.77 -22.97 -10.23
C ASN A 27 -3.79 -22.77 -9.10
N LEU A 28 -3.32 -22.50 -7.88
CA LEU A 28 -4.19 -22.18 -6.75
C LEU A 28 -4.94 -20.86 -6.99
N LEU A 29 -4.25 -19.83 -7.50
CA LEU A 29 -4.87 -18.55 -7.83
C LEU A 29 -6.01 -18.72 -8.84
N ASP A 30 -5.76 -19.47 -9.91
CA ASP A 30 -6.74 -19.73 -10.97
C ASP A 30 -7.95 -20.49 -10.41
N SER A 31 -7.71 -21.50 -9.57
CA SER A 31 -8.78 -22.27 -8.89
C SER A 31 -9.64 -21.40 -7.98
N LEU A 32 -9.01 -20.55 -7.16
CA LEU A 32 -9.72 -19.64 -6.25
C LEU A 32 -10.47 -18.53 -7.00
N ARG A 33 -9.97 -18.07 -8.15
CA ARG A 33 -10.65 -17.06 -8.97
C ARG A 33 -11.83 -17.62 -9.75
N ALA A 34 -11.74 -18.87 -10.20
CA ALA A 34 -12.85 -19.54 -10.89
C ALA A 34 -14.08 -19.67 -9.99
N GLN A 35 -13.87 -19.87 -8.68
CA GLN A 35 -14.93 -19.89 -7.68
C GLN A 35 -14.44 -19.26 -6.38
N LEU A 36 -14.60 -17.93 -6.28
CA LEU A 36 -14.16 -17.19 -5.10
C LEU A 36 -14.95 -17.66 -3.86
N PRO A 37 -14.27 -18.18 -2.81
CA PRO A 37 -14.96 -18.61 -1.61
C PRO A 37 -15.69 -17.46 -0.93
N LEU A 38 -16.89 -17.73 -0.40
CA LEU A 38 -17.67 -16.74 0.34
C LEU A 38 -16.85 -16.20 1.53
N GLY A 39 -16.80 -14.88 1.67
CA GLY A 39 -16.05 -14.20 2.73
C GLY A 39 -14.61 -13.85 2.37
N VAL A 40 -14.06 -14.39 1.27
CA VAL A 40 -12.78 -13.91 0.71
C VAL A 40 -13.01 -12.57 0.02
N ARG A 41 -12.22 -11.56 0.39
CA ARG A 41 -12.32 -10.18 -0.11
C ARG A 41 -11.28 -9.90 -1.18
N ASP A 42 -10.08 -10.45 -1.06
CA ASP A 42 -9.00 -10.24 -2.00
C ASP A 42 -8.00 -11.42 -2.03
N LEU A 43 -7.30 -11.57 -3.16
CA LEU A 43 -6.27 -12.56 -3.40
C LEU A 43 -5.04 -11.88 -3.99
N ILE A 44 -3.94 -11.88 -3.24
CA ILE A 44 -2.70 -11.21 -3.65
C ILE A 44 -1.63 -12.28 -3.93
N PRO A 45 -1.43 -12.67 -5.20
CA PRO A 45 -0.39 -13.62 -5.58
C PRO A 45 0.99 -12.96 -5.54
N ALA A 46 1.99 -13.77 -5.22
CA ALA A 46 3.40 -13.40 -5.28
C ALA A 46 4.23 -14.60 -5.78
N ALA A 47 5.54 -14.64 -5.47
CA ALA A 47 6.46 -15.58 -6.11
C ALA A 47 6.09 -17.06 -5.91
N ARG A 48 5.77 -17.49 -4.69
CA ARG A 48 5.31 -18.85 -4.37
C ARG A 48 4.19 -18.86 -3.34
N THR A 49 3.57 -17.70 -3.14
CA THR A 49 2.60 -17.47 -2.08
C THR A 49 1.36 -16.76 -2.62
N ILE A 50 0.24 -16.97 -1.95
CA ILE A 50 -0.98 -16.19 -2.12
C ILE A 50 -1.41 -15.69 -0.74
N MET A 51 -1.56 -14.37 -0.59
CA MET A 51 -2.30 -13.83 0.55
C MET A 51 -3.79 -13.94 0.26
N VAL A 52 -4.50 -14.56 1.19
CA VAL A 52 -5.97 -14.60 1.21
C VAL A 52 -6.44 -13.61 2.27
N ASP A 53 -7.03 -12.50 1.83
CA ASP A 53 -7.71 -11.55 2.72
C ASP A 53 -9.20 -11.91 2.81
N TYR A 54 -9.72 -12.00 4.02
CA TYR A 54 -11.06 -12.51 4.28
C TYR A 54 -11.75 -11.79 5.44
N ASP A 55 -13.07 -11.91 5.49
CA ASP A 55 -13.87 -11.42 6.61
C ASP A 55 -14.08 -12.55 7.65
N PRO A 56 -13.45 -12.48 8.83
CA PRO A 56 -13.60 -13.51 9.87
C PRO A 56 -15.02 -13.60 10.44
N ALA A 57 -15.89 -12.61 10.22
CA ALA A 57 -17.30 -12.68 10.59
C ALA A 57 -18.12 -13.56 9.62
N ILE A 58 -17.59 -13.81 8.42
CA ILE A 58 -18.25 -14.61 7.37
C ILE A 58 -17.62 -16.00 7.26
N VAL A 59 -16.28 -16.10 7.32
CA VAL A 59 -15.55 -17.36 7.16
C VAL A 59 -14.37 -17.43 8.12
N SER A 60 -14.23 -18.55 8.83
CA SER A 60 -13.09 -18.80 9.72
C SER A 60 -11.83 -19.19 8.94
N SER A 61 -10.64 -18.95 9.51
CA SER A 61 -9.37 -19.45 8.98
C SER A 61 -9.41 -20.96 8.71
N ASP A 62 -9.92 -21.75 9.65
CA ASP A 62 -9.90 -23.21 9.56
C ASP A 62 -10.75 -23.71 8.39
N ALA A 63 -11.91 -23.09 8.16
CA ALA A 63 -12.76 -23.39 7.00
C ALA A 63 -12.05 -23.09 5.67
N LEU A 64 -11.30 -21.98 5.59
CA LEU A 64 -10.50 -21.66 4.39
C LEU A 64 -9.35 -22.63 4.21
N VAL A 65 -8.65 -22.99 5.28
CA VAL A 65 -7.60 -24.02 5.25
C VAL A 65 -8.19 -25.31 4.70
N GLN A 66 -9.29 -25.82 5.27
CA GLN A 66 -9.94 -27.04 4.79
C GLN A 66 -10.38 -26.95 3.32
N LEU A 67 -10.94 -25.81 2.90
CA LEU A 67 -11.35 -25.61 1.51
C LEU A 67 -10.16 -25.66 0.56
N ILE A 68 -9.12 -24.86 0.82
CA ILE A 68 -7.93 -24.77 -0.03
C ILE A 68 -7.21 -26.11 -0.08
N SER A 69 -7.14 -26.78 1.06
CA SER A 69 -6.55 -28.11 1.23
C SER A 69 -7.26 -29.22 0.49
N ASN A 70 -8.47 -28.97 -0.05
CA ASN A 70 -9.24 -29.94 -0.84
C ASN A 70 -9.30 -29.58 -2.33
N LEU A 71 -8.69 -28.48 -2.76
CA LEU A 71 -8.62 -28.11 -4.17
C LEU A 71 -7.68 -29.06 -4.93
N ASP A 72 -8.04 -29.36 -6.18
CA ASP A 72 -7.18 -30.07 -7.13
C ASP A 72 -6.35 -29.06 -7.91
N LEU A 73 -5.05 -29.00 -7.59
CA LEU A 73 -4.10 -28.08 -8.22
C LEU A 73 -3.41 -28.69 -9.45
N SER A 74 -3.73 -29.94 -9.81
CA SER A 74 -3.16 -30.63 -10.96
C SER A 74 -3.76 -30.17 -12.29
N ALA A 75 -4.98 -29.62 -12.25
CA ALA A 75 -5.65 -29.08 -13.42
C ALA A 75 -5.03 -27.73 -13.83
N GLN A 76 -4.31 -27.72 -14.95
CA GLN A 76 -3.92 -26.47 -15.60
C GLN A 76 -5.17 -25.79 -16.15
N ALA A 77 -5.64 -24.75 -15.47
CA ALA A 77 -6.58 -23.82 -16.08
C ALA A 77 -5.88 -23.18 -17.29
N ALA A 78 -6.57 -23.10 -18.43
CA ALA A 78 -6.09 -22.31 -19.56
C ALA A 78 -6.04 -20.85 -19.12
N ARG A 79 -4.84 -20.29 -18.94
CA ARG A 79 -4.68 -18.86 -18.64
C ARG A 79 -5.14 -18.06 -19.84
N HIS A 80 -6.27 -17.41 -19.69
CA HIS A 80 -6.82 -16.50 -20.68
C HIS A 80 -6.34 -15.08 -20.35
N GLY A 81 -5.50 -14.54 -21.20
CA GLY A 81 -5.05 -13.15 -21.14
C GLY A 81 -4.81 -12.61 -22.53
N GLU A 82 -4.84 -11.28 -22.64
CA GLU A 82 -4.58 -10.60 -23.90
C GLU A 82 -3.09 -10.69 -24.24
N THR A 83 -2.76 -10.65 -25.53
CA THR A 83 -1.37 -10.61 -25.98
C THR A 83 -1.00 -9.18 -26.32
N PHE A 84 0.04 -8.66 -25.67
CA PHE A 84 0.58 -7.33 -25.88
C PHE A 84 1.93 -7.40 -26.58
N GLU A 85 2.14 -6.51 -27.54
CA GLU A 85 3.45 -6.28 -28.14
C GLU A 85 4.10 -5.04 -27.53
N ILE A 86 5.24 -5.21 -26.86
CA ILE A 86 5.96 -4.12 -26.20
C ILE A 86 7.22 -3.77 -27.01
N PRO A 87 7.28 -2.58 -27.63
CA PRO A 87 8.45 -2.13 -28.35
C PRO A 87 9.57 -1.75 -27.38
N VAL A 88 10.80 -2.20 -27.66
CA VAL A 88 11.98 -2.01 -26.81
C VAL A 88 13.13 -1.45 -27.65
N ILE A 89 13.81 -0.45 -27.10
CA ILE A 89 15.14 -0.02 -27.51
C ILE A 89 16.12 -0.76 -26.60
N TYR A 90 16.96 -1.64 -27.15
CA TYR A 90 17.90 -2.45 -26.38
C TYR A 90 19.21 -1.72 -26.11
N ASP A 91 19.11 -0.63 -25.34
CA ASP A 91 20.22 0.22 -24.90
C ASP A 91 20.47 0.14 -23.38
N GLY A 92 20.02 -0.95 -22.75
CA GLY A 92 20.14 -1.15 -21.31
C GLY A 92 21.60 -1.25 -20.86
N GLU A 93 21.93 -0.56 -19.76
CA GLU A 93 23.29 -0.50 -19.22
C GLU A 93 23.84 -1.87 -18.78
N ASP A 94 22.96 -2.82 -18.42
CA ASP A 94 23.34 -4.16 -17.95
C ASP A 94 23.25 -5.22 -19.06
N LEU A 95 22.89 -4.86 -20.30
CA LEU A 95 22.67 -5.83 -21.38
C LEU A 95 23.90 -6.72 -21.64
N ARG A 96 25.10 -6.12 -21.56
CA ARG A 96 26.36 -6.86 -21.67
C ARG A 96 26.60 -7.79 -20.48
N ASP A 97 26.40 -7.31 -19.26
CA ASP A 97 26.57 -8.11 -18.04
C ASP A 97 25.61 -9.31 -18.01
N VAL A 98 24.38 -9.11 -18.49
CA VAL A 98 23.38 -10.17 -18.69
C VAL A 98 23.88 -11.20 -19.70
N ALA A 99 24.40 -10.76 -20.85
CA ALA A 99 24.92 -11.66 -21.88
C ALA A 99 26.10 -12.50 -21.36
N ASP A 100 27.04 -11.86 -20.65
CA ASP A 100 28.18 -12.51 -20.02
C ASP A 100 27.73 -13.54 -18.98
N HIS A 101 26.70 -13.22 -18.17
CA HIS A 101 26.14 -14.15 -17.18
C HIS A 101 25.44 -15.37 -17.82
N LEU A 102 24.75 -15.16 -18.94
CA LEU A 102 24.05 -16.21 -19.68
C LEU A 102 24.99 -17.01 -20.59
N GLY A 103 26.25 -16.59 -20.73
CA GLY A 103 27.23 -17.25 -21.60
C GLY A 103 26.92 -17.07 -23.09
N CYS A 104 26.27 -15.98 -23.48
CA CYS A 104 25.90 -15.67 -24.86
C CYS A 104 26.26 -14.24 -25.24
N THR A 105 26.01 -13.86 -26.49
CA THR A 105 26.21 -12.50 -26.99
C THR A 105 25.00 -11.61 -26.71
N GLN A 106 25.19 -10.29 -26.68
CA GLN A 106 24.07 -9.33 -26.54
C GLN A 106 23.00 -9.52 -27.63
N THR A 107 23.42 -9.83 -28.87
CA THR A 107 22.50 -10.14 -29.98
C THR A 107 21.67 -11.38 -29.70
N GLU A 108 22.24 -12.41 -29.08
CA GLU A 108 21.51 -13.61 -28.68
C GLU A 108 20.54 -13.30 -27.53
N VAL A 109 20.93 -12.50 -26.52
CA VAL A 109 20.00 -12.04 -25.47
C VAL A 109 18.78 -11.34 -26.08
N ILE A 110 19.00 -10.41 -27.02
CA ILE A 110 17.92 -9.70 -27.72
C ILE A 110 17.04 -10.69 -28.50
N ARG A 111 17.65 -11.64 -29.22
CA ARG A 111 16.90 -12.67 -29.96
C ARG A 111 16.04 -13.51 -29.03
N HIS A 112 16.62 -14.05 -27.95
CA HIS A 112 15.89 -14.82 -26.94
C HIS A 112 14.73 -13.99 -26.35
N HIS A 113 14.97 -12.71 -26.05
CA HIS A 113 13.95 -11.86 -25.42
C HIS A 113 12.81 -11.46 -26.37
N THR A 114 13.07 -11.39 -27.67
CA THR A 114 12.07 -11.03 -28.69
C THR A 114 11.30 -12.24 -29.23
N GLU A 115 11.91 -13.44 -29.22
CA GLU A 115 11.26 -14.69 -29.65
C GLU A 115 10.45 -15.36 -28.52
N ALA A 116 10.81 -15.13 -27.26
CA ALA A 116 10.09 -15.66 -26.11
C ALA A 116 8.70 -15.04 -25.93
N THR A 117 7.76 -15.84 -25.42
CA THR A 117 6.48 -15.36 -24.92
C THR A 117 6.55 -15.23 -23.41
N PHE A 118 6.46 -13.99 -22.92
CA PHE A 118 6.38 -13.71 -21.51
C PHE A 118 4.93 -13.80 -21.03
N THR A 119 4.69 -14.35 -19.85
CA THR A 119 3.36 -14.40 -19.22
C THR A 119 3.40 -13.66 -17.89
N VAL A 120 2.47 -12.74 -17.67
CA VAL A 120 2.35 -12.00 -16.40
C VAL A 120 1.90 -12.96 -15.31
N ALA A 121 2.79 -13.25 -14.37
CA ALA A 121 2.52 -14.13 -13.25
C ALA A 121 1.73 -13.38 -12.16
N PHE A 122 2.21 -12.23 -11.73
CA PHE A 122 1.55 -11.39 -10.74
C PHE A 122 1.96 -9.92 -10.92
N THR A 123 1.20 -9.03 -10.29
CA THR A 123 1.50 -7.60 -10.19
C THR A 123 1.80 -7.26 -8.75
N GLY A 124 2.76 -6.37 -8.52
CA GLY A 124 3.22 -6.01 -7.18
C GLY A 124 4.40 -5.06 -7.27
N PHE A 125 5.03 -4.74 -6.13
CA PHE A 125 6.11 -3.74 -6.00
C PHE A 125 5.69 -2.28 -6.23
N ALA A 126 5.02 -1.96 -7.34
CA ALA A 126 4.49 -0.64 -7.64
C ALA A 126 3.25 -0.73 -8.55
N PRO A 127 2.39 0.31 -8.60
CA PRO A 127 1.25 0.36 -9.52
C PRO A 127 1.67 0.11 -10.97
N GLY A 128 1.10 -0.92 -11.59
CA GLY A 128 1.38 -1.32 -12.97
C GLY A 128 2.70 -2.07 -13.18
N PHE A 129 3.48 -2.41 -12.14
CA PHE A 129 4.64 -3.28 -12.29
C PHE A 129 4.19 -4.74 -12.33
N ALA A 130 4.50 -5.40 -13.45
CA ALA A 130 4.14 -6.78 -13.73
C ALA A 130 5.38 -7.67 -13.70
N TYR A 131 5.34 -8.73 -12.88
CA TYR A 131 6.33 -9.79 -12.87
C TYR A 131 5.95 -10.81 -13.93
N MET A 132 6.80 -11.00 -14.92
CA MET A 132 6.56 -11.89 -16.05
C MET A 132 7.54 -13.05 -16.05
N THR A 133 7.06 -14.25 -16.36
CA THR A 133 7.91 -15.42 -16.62
C THR A 133 8.02 -15.66 -18.11
N SER A 134 9.18 -16.10 -18.56
CA SER A 134 9.45 -16.48 -19.95
C SER A 134 9.19 -17.97 -20.18
N ASP A 135 8.75 -18.32 -21.39
CA ASP A 135 8.76 -19.71 -21.89
C ASP A 135 10.17 -20.17 -22.32
N ASP A 136 11.10 -19.24 -22.55
CA ASP A 136 12.51 -19.53 -22.72
C ASP A 136 13.23 -19.66 -21.35
N PRO A 137 13.77 -20.84 -21.01
CA PRO A 137 14.39 -21.10 -19.71
C PRO A 137 15.76 -20.45 -19.54
N ILE A 138 16.34 -19.83 -20.58
CA ILE A 138 17.64 -19.16 -20.47
C ILE A 138 17.62 -18.02 -19.44
N PHE A 139 16.47 -17.36 -19.26
CA PHE A 139 16.35 -16.22 -18.37
C PHE A 139 16.30 -16.64 -16.91
N ASN A 140 17.48 -16.73 -16.30
CA ASN A 140 17.67 -16.80 -14.86
C ASN A 140 18.91 -15.98 -14.48
N VAL A 141 18.73 -14.68 -14.21
CA VAL A 141 19.85 -13.74 -14.03
C VAL A 141 19.77 -13.09 -12.65
N PRO A 142 20.83 -13.08 -11.83
CA PRO A 142 20.76 -12.49 -10.49
C PRO A 142 20.49 -10.99 -10.55
N ARG A 143 19.90 -10.48 -9.46
CA ARG A 143 19.88 -9.03 -9.19
C ARG A 143 21.31 -8.52 -9.04
N ARG A 144 21.50 -7.22 -9.21
CA ARG A 144 22.72 -6.52 -8.83
C ARG A 144 22.93 -6.63 -7.32
N GLY A 145 24.19 -6.79 -6.91
CA GLY A 145 24.55 -6.82 -5.49
C GLY A 145 24.24 -5.51 -4.75
N THR A 146 24.27 -4.38 -5.46
CA THR A 146 23.85 -3.07 -4.93
C THR A 146 22.73 -2.49 -5.80
N PRO A 147 21.55 -2.20 -5.24
CA PRO A 147 20.44 -1.62 -5.99
C PRO A 147 20.74 -0.17 -6.39
N ARG A 148 20.18 0.25 -7.53
CA ARG A 148 20.18 1.64 -7.99
C ARG A 148 19.24 2.47 -7.13
N VAL A 149 19.65 3.71 -6.88
CA VAL A 149 18.79 4.71 -6.22
C VAL A 149 17.62 5.11 -7.13
N ARG A 150 17.82 5.05 -8.45
CA ARG A 150 16.81 5.41 -9.45
C ARG A 150 16.96 4.56 -10.71
N ILE A 151 15.87 3.92 -11.09
CA ILE A 151 15.61 3.29 -12.38
C ILE A 151 14.50 4.10 -13.05
N PRO A 152 14.70 4.60 -14.28
CA PRO A 152 13.68 5.37 -14.99
C PRO A 152 12.42 4.58 -15.34
N ALA A 153 11.27 5.26 -15.39
CA ALA A 153 10.06 4.71 -15.99
C ALA A 153 10.30 4.24 -17.43
N GLY A 154 9.74 3.09 -17.79
CA GLY A 154 9.89 2.43 -19.08
C GLY A 154 11.11 1.52 -19.19
N SER A 155 11.98 1.44 -18.18
CA SER A 155 13.11 0.49 -18.19
C SER A 155 12.61 -0.96 -18.22
N VAL A 156 13.14 -1.76 -19.14
CA VAL A 156 12.90 -3.19 -19.28
C VAL A 156 14.04 -3.93 -18.60
N ALA A 157 13.71 -4.87 -17.71
CA ALA A 157 14.69 -5.48 -16.83
C ALA A 157 14.43 -6.95 -16.53
N LEU A 158 15.50 -7.66 -16.13
CA LEU A 158 15.49 -9.07 -15.74
C LEU A 158 16.04 -9.25 -14.31
N ALA A 159 15.44 -10.17 -13.53
CA ALA A 159 15.97 -10.62 -12.24
C ALA A 159 15.37 -11.99 -11.82
N GLY A 160 16.24 -12.90 -11.39
CA GLY A 160 15.92 -14.32 -11.29
C GLY A 160 15.30 -14.81 -12.60
N ARG A 161 14.21 -15.57 -12.45
CA ARG A 161 13.36 -16.05 -13.56
C ARG A 161 12.35 -15.03 -14.12
N PHE A 162 12.41 -13.78 -13.66
CA PHE A 162 11.41 -12.77 -13.98
C PHE A 162 11.94 -11.71 -14.94
N GLY A 163 11.06 -11.29 -15.86
CA GLY A 163 11.14 -10.05 -16.61
C GLY A 163 10.11 -9.04 -16.12
N GLY A 164 10.38 -7.75 -16.35
CA GLY A 164 9.55 -6.67 -15.84
C GLY A 164 9.79 -5.35 -16.58
N VAL A 165 8.82 -4.46 -16.54
CA VAL A 165 8.94 -3.08 -17.03
C VAL A 165 8.59 -2.11 -15.92
N TYR A 166 9.49 -1.19 -15.60
CA TYR A 166 9.28 -0.21 -14.53
C TYR A 166 8.22 0.83 -14.94
N PRO A 167 7.08 0.95 -14.23
CA PRO A 167 5.99 1.84 -14.62
C PRO A 167 6.25 3.31 -14.27
N SER A 168 7.12 3.55 -13.29
CA SER A 168 7.50 4.85 -12.76
C SER A 168 8.95 4.82 -12.27
N ASP A 169 9.53 5.99 -12.05
CA ASP A 169 10.85 6.09 -11.43
C ASP A 169 10.85 5.46 -10.02
N SER A 170 11.72 4.48 -9.79
CA SER A 170 11.88 3.82 -8.49
C SER A 170 13.32 3.35 -8.28
N PRO A 171 13.77 3.14 -7.03
CA PRO A 171 14.99 2.36 -6.79
C PRO A 171 14.78 0.91 -7.25
N GLY A 172 15.88 0.17 -7.47
CA GLY A 172 15.80 -1.26 -7.78
C GLY A 172 17.14 -1.89 -8.18
N GLY A 173 17.23 -3.21 -8.08
CA GLY A 173 18.44 -3.98 -8.37
C GLY A 173 18.34 -4.89 -9.60
N TRP A 174 17.31 -4.73 -10.45
CA TRP A 174 17.17 -5.59 -11.63
C TRP A 174 18.14 -5.16 -12.73
N GLN A 175 18.52 -6.12 -13.56
CA GLN A 175 19.44 -5.90 -14.68
C GLN A 175 18.68 -5.27 -15.84
N LEU A 176 19.05 -4.04 -16.23
CA LEU A 176 18.40 -3.27 -17.28
C LEU A 176 18.93 -3.69 -18.65
N ILE A 177 18.05 -4.21 -19.50
CA ILE A 177 18.39 -4.68 -20.85
C ILE A 177 17.90 -3.74 -21.96
N GLY A 178 17.02 -2.80 -21.64
CA GLY A 178 16.52 -1.82 -22.58
C GLY A 178 15.46 -0.90 -21.98
N ARG A 179 14.74 -0.20 -22.84
CA ARG A 179 13.62 0.68 -22.46
C ARG A 179 12.49 0.65 -23.49
N THR A 180 11.27 0.83 -23.02
CA THR A 180 10.09 1.02 -23.85
C THR A 180 9.55 2.44 -23.72
N PRO A 181 9.04 3.04 -24.81
CA PRO A 181 8.30 4.30 -24.73
C PRO A 181 6.84 4.11 -24.30
N LEU A 182 6.34 2.87 -24.17
CA LEU A 182 4.99 2.61 -23.68
C LEU A 182 4.87 2.93 -22.19
N LYS A 183 3.80 3.63 -21.82
CA LYS A 183 3.45 3.84 -20.41
C LYS A 183 2.81 2.57 -19.86
N MET A 184 3.44 1.95 -18.86
CA MET A 184 2.88 0.77 -18.18
C MET A 184 1.77 1.13 -17.19
N TRP A 185 1.73 2.38 -16.72
CA TRP A 185 0.70 2.91 -15.83
C TRP A 185 0.11 4.21 -16.39
N ASP A 186 -1.21 4.26 -16.56
CA ASP A 186 -1.92 5.43 -17.11
C ASP A 186 -3.38 5.50 -16.64
N LEU A 187 -3.66 6.42 -15.71
CA LEU A 187 -5.00 6.62 -15.13
C LEU A 187 -6.06 7.10 -16.14
N SER A 188 -5.68 7.46 -17.37
CA SER A 188 -6.65 7.85 -18.40
C SER A 188 -7.24 6.66 -19.16
N ARG A 189 -6.72 5.45 -18.95
CA ARG A 189 -7.22 4.21 -19.55
C ARG A 189 -8.35 3.62 -18.71
N GLU A 190 -9.20 2.82 -19.35
CA GLU A 190 -10.17 1.97 -18.65
C GLU A 190 -9.45 1.06 -17.62
N ARG A 191 -8.31 0.51 -18.05
CA ARG A 191 -7.40 -0.25 -17.20
C ARG A 191 -6.08 0.50 -17.02
N ALA A 192 -5.85 1.00 -15.81
CA ALA A 192 -4.71 1.87 -15.54
C ALA A 192 -3.37 1.13 -15.70
N ALA A 193 -3.28 -0.10 -15.20
CA ALA A 193 -2.16 -0.99 -15.47
C ALA A 193 -2.26 -1.60 -16.88
N LEU A 194 -1.24 -1.41 -17.71
CA LEU A 194 -1.21 -2.01 -19.06
C LEU A 194 -1.23 -3.53 -19.01
N LEU A 195 -0.59 -4.13 -17.99
CA LEU A 195 -0.42 -5.58 -17.82
C LEU A 195 -1.03 -6.05 -16.48
N THR A 196 -1.67 -7.23 -16.50
CA THR A 196 -2.36 -7.84 -15.36
C THR A 196 -2.08 -9.34 -15.38
N PRO A 197 -2.22 -10.02 -14.23
CA PRO A 197 -1.96 -11.45 -14.14
C PRO A 197 -2.73 -12.25 -15.21
N GLY A 198 -2.02 -13.07 -15.98
CA GLY A 198 -2.56 -13.89 -17.08
C GLY A 198 -2.26 -13.34 -18.48
N ASP A 199 -1.98 -12.04 -18.63
CA ASP A 199 -1.64 -11.45 -19.93
C ASP A 199 -0.32 -12.01 -20.48
N ARG A 200 -0.20 -12.02 -21.81
CA ARG A 200 1.00 -12.44 -22.53
C ARG A 200 1.68 -11.24 -23.16
N VAL A 201 3.00 -11.26 -23.20
CA VAL A 201 3.83 -10.18 -23.73
C VAL A 201 4.82 -10.77 -24.72
N ARG A 202 4.92 -10.12 -25.88
CA ARG A 202 6.03 -10.30 -26.81
C ARG A 202 6.76 -8.98 -26.96
N PHE A 203 8.07 -9.01 -26.80
CA PHE A 203 8.88 -7.82 -26.96
C PHE A 203 9.32 -7.69 -28.40
N MET A 204 9.37 -6.45 -28.90
CA MET A 204 9.78 -6.15 -30.27
C MET A 204 10.95 -5.19 -30.26
N ASP A 205 12.03 -5.54 -30.96
CA ASP A 205 13.17 -4.64 -31.17
C ASP A 205 12.79 -3.51 -32.13
N LEU A 206 12.78 -2.28 -31.61
CA LEU A 206 12.44 -1.08 -32.39
C LEU A 206 13.49 -0.73 -33.45
N GLU A 207 14.76 -1.05 -33.21
CA GLU A 207 15.83 -0.73 -34.17
C GLU A 207 15.78 -1.68 -35.37
N ARG A 208 15.43 -2.95 -35.13
CA ARG A 208 15.33 -3.98 -36.17
C ARG A 208 14.05 -3.90 -37.01
N THR A 209 12.97 -3.37 -36.47
CA THR A 209 11.66 -3.28 -37.17
C THR A 209 11.54 -2.06 -38.10
N GLY A 210 12.54 -1.17 -38.16
CA GLY A 210 12.53 0.02 -39.02
C GLY A 210 11.43 1.03 -38.68
N ALA A 211 10.73 0.85 -37.57
CA ALA A 211 9.65 1.69 -37.10
C ALA A 211 10.22 2.93 -36.39
N SER A 212 10.75 3.87 -37.18
CA SER A 212 10.99 5.22 -36.70
C SER A 212 9.64 5.92 -36.48
N LYS A 213 9.09 5.80 -35.28
CA LYS A 213 8.27 6.84 -34.63
C LYS A 213 8.41 6.72 -33.13
N SER A 214 9.22 7.60 -32.54
CA SER A 214 9.08 7.95 -31.13
C SER A 214 7.60 8.20 -30.84
N PRO A 215 6.96 7.48 -29.91
CA PRO A 215 5.62 7.85 -29.50
C PRO A 215 5.70 9.28 -29.00
N LYS A 216 4.94 10.17 -29.63
CA LYS A 216 4.74 11.52 -29.07
C LYS A 216 4.32 11.31 -27.62
N PRO A 217 4.96 11.96 -26.64
CA PRO A 217 4.57 11.81 -25.25
C PRO A 217 3.06 12.05 -25.18
N ALA A 218 2.33 11.04 -24.70
CA ALA A 218 0.89 11.16 -24.52
C ALA A 218 0.66 12.45 -23.74
N LYS A 219 -0.06 13.40 -24.36
CA LYS A 219 -0.38 14.70 -23.77
C LYS A 219 -0.85 14.43 -22.35
N SER A 220 -0.11 14.91 -21.35
CA SER A 220 -0.61 14.88 -19.99
C SER A 220 -1.94 15.60 -20.00
N LEU A 221 -2.99 14.92 -19.56
CA LEU A 221 -4.24 15.62 -19.26
C LEU A 221 -3.86 16.74 -18.27
N PRO A 222 -4.34 17.97 -18.50
CA PRO A 222 -4.08 19.05 -17.56
C PRO A 222 -4.58 18.57 -16.20
N LYS A 223 -3.69 18.59 -15.18
CA LYS A 223 -4.11 18.46 -13.79
C LYS A 223 -5.25 19.45 -13.61
N LYS A 224 -6.46 18.98 -13.28
CA LYS A 224 -7.56 19.87 -12.91
C LYS A 224 -7.06 20.62 -11.67
N ARG A 225 -6.58 21.85 -11.86
CA ARG A 225 -6.28 22.74 -10.75
C ARG A 225 -7.56 22.89 -9.93
N SER A 226 -7.40 22.88 -8.62
CA SER A 226 -8.42 23.39 -7.70
C SER A 226 -8.93 24.74 -8.24
N PRO A 227 -10.24 25.03 -8.19
CA PRO A 227 -10.75 26.30 -8.71
C PRO A 227 -9.97 27.46 -8.12
N GLU A 228 -9.42 28.35 -8.98
CA GLU A 228 -8.59 29.49 -8.52
C GLU A 228 -9.41 30.55 -7.76
N LYS A 229 -10.75 30.43 -7.74
CA LYS A 229 -11.68 31.27 -6.97
C LYS A 229 -12.92 30.47 -6.52
N GLY A 230 -13.32 30.67 -5.26
CA GLY A 230 -14.51 30.06 -4.63
C GLY A 230 -14.17 28.79 -3.86
N GLY A 231 -14.72 28.65 -2.64
CA GLY A 231 -14.42 27.53 -1.72
C GLY A 231 -13.79 27.99 -0.40
N ILE A 232 -13.70 27.06 0.55
CA ILE A 232 -13.10 27.28 1.87
C ILE A 232 -11.59 27.39 1.66
N ARG A 233 -10.99 28.50 2.09
CA ARG A 233 -9.57 28.76 1.85
C ARG A 233 -8.70 28.15 2.94
N VAL A 234 -7.65 27.44 2.56
CA VAL A 234 -6.61 26.98 3.48
C VAL A 234 -5.64 28.13 3.74
N ILE A 235 -5.63 28.60 4.99
CA ILE A 235 -4.80 29.73 5.44
C ILE A 235 -3.43 29.26 5.89
N ARG A 236 -3.36 28.06 6.47
CA ARG A 236 -2.12 27.45 6.94
C ARG A 236 -2.19 25.94 6.81
N ALA A 237 -1.11 25.34 6.32
CA ALA A 237 -0.91 23.90 6.33
C ALA A 237 0.60 23.62 6.45
N ASP A 238 1.09 23.48 7.69
CA ASP A 238 2.53 23.27 7.95
C ASP A 238 3.06 21.98 7.32
N ARG A 239 2.16 21.01 7.08
CA ARG A 239 2.39 19.81 6.29
C ARG A 239 1.22 19.65 5.33
N PRO A 240 1.45 19.08 4.13
CA PRO A 240 0.36 18.79 3.21
C PRO A 240 -0.70 17.90 3.87
N ALA A 241 -1.94 18.36 3.88
CA ALA A 241 -3.08 17.57 4.33
C ALA A 241 -3.63 16.73 3.16
N LEU A 242 -4.22 15.57 3.47
CA LEU A 242 -4.58 14.59 2.44
C LEU A 242 -6.07 14.29 2.49
N TYR A 243 -6.71 14.17 1.33
CA TYR A 243 -8.02 13.53 1.27
C TYR A 243 -7.88 12.04 1.58
N GLN A 244 -8.75 11.54 2.44
CA GLN A 244 -8.85 10.13 2.80
C GLN A 244 -10.31 9.70 2.84
N ASP A 245 -10.59 8.50 2.35
CA ASP A 245 -11.76 7.71 2.69
C ASP A 245 -11.31 6.40 3.39
N LEU A 246 -12.13 5.34 3.37
CA LEU A 246 -11.75 4.04 3.95
C LEU A 246 -10.77 3.22 3.08
N GLY A 247 -10.40 3.75 1.92
CA GLY A 247 -9.44 3.19 0.99
C GLY A 247 -10.06 2.68 -0.31
N ARG A 248 -9.18 2.13 -1.14
CA ARG A 248 -9.36 1.73 -2.52
C ARG A 248 -9.33 0.21 -2.66
N GLY A 249 -10.41 -0.43 -2.25
CA GLY A 249 -10.56 -1.89 -2.37
C GLY A 249 -10.56 -2.35 -3.83
N GLY A 250 -10.12 -3.59 -4.07
CA GLY A 250 -10.24 -4.26 -5.39
C GLY A 250 -9.22 -3.86 -6.45
N CYS A 251 -8.17 -3.11 -6.08
CA CYS A 251 -7.12 -2.66 -7.02
C CYS A 251 -5.78 -3.41 -6.89
N SER A 252 -5.71 -4.45 -6.05
CA SER A 252 -4.50 -5.27 -5.81
C SER A 252 -3.96 -5.93 -7.09
N GLY A 253 -4.85 -6.39 -7.98
CA GLY A 253 -4.50 -6.96 -9.29
C GLY A 253 -3.83 -5.97 -10.27
N GLN A 254 -3.72 -4.69 -9.89
CA GLN A 254 -2.97 -3.67 -10.60
C GLN A 254 -1.70 -3.21 -9.84
N GLY A 255 -1.36 -3.86 -8.73
CA GLY A 255 -0.25 -3.48 -7.86
C GLY A 255 -0.55 -2.28 -6.95
N VAL A 256 -1.83 -1.95 -6.72
CA VAL A 256 -2.25 -0.79 -5.91
C VAL A 256 -2.74 -1.25 -4.54
N SER A 257 -2.19 -0.65 -3.48
CA SER A 257 -2.61 -0.89 -2.10
C SER A 257 -3.98 -0.24 -1.80
N THR A 258 -4.59 -0.61 -0.68
CA THR A 258 -5.88 -0.04 -0.28
C THR A 258 -5.74 1.42 0.16
N SER A 259 -4.64 1.86 0.78
CA SER A 259 -4.54 3.18 1.41
C SER A 259 -5.69 3.43 2.40
N GLY A 260 -6.14 4.69 2.57
CA GLY A 260 -7.23 5.06 3.48
C GLY A 260 -6.76 5.85 4.70
N ALA A 261 -7.73 6.21 5.54
CA ALA A 261 -7.47 6.79 6.85
C ALA A 261 -6.56 5.88 7.71
N MET A 262 -5.52 6.46 8.32
CA MET A 262 -4.62 5.78 9.26
C MET A 262 -5.30 5.37 10.58
N ASP A 263 -6.20 6.20 11.07
CA ASP A 263 -7.10 5.95 12.19
C ASP A 263 -8.53 6.02 11.68
N ARG A 264 -9.09 4.83 11.40
CA ARG A 264 -10.36 4.65 10.72
C ARG A 264 -11.52 5.03 11.62
N GLU A 265 -11.40 4.79 12.92
CA GLU A 265 -12.44 5.16 13.88
C GLU A 265 -12.59 6.66 14.02
N SER A 266 -11.48 7.41 14.19
CA SER A 266 -11.55 8.87 14.23
C SER A 266 -12.10 9.45 12.92
N PHE A 267 -11.70 8.89 11.77
CA PHE A 267 -12.25 9.26 10.47
C PHE A 267 -13.78 9.09 10.40
N ARG A 268 -14.31 7.92 10.79
CA ARG A 268 -15.76 7.67 10.79
C ARG A 268 -16.49 8.63 11.72
N ARG A 269 -15.91 8.89 12.90
CA ARG A 269 -16.49 9.80 13.88
C ARG A 269 -16.56 11.24 13.40
N ALA A 270 -15.55 11.74 12.67
CA ALA A 270 -15.61 13.07 12.05
C ALA A 270 -16.83 13.18 11.12
N ASN A 271 -17.01 12.19 10.25
CA ASN A 271 -18.13 12.15 9.31
C ASN A 271 -19.49 12.08 10.02
N LEU A 272 -19.63 11.20 11.02
CA LEU A 272 -20.85 11.09 11.81
C LEU A 272 -21.18 12.39 12.55
N ALA A 273 -20.19 13.08 13.12
CA ALA A 273 -20.40 14.32 13.86
C ALA A 273 -21.03 15.42 12.99
N VAL A 274 -20.78 15.43 11.68
CA VAL A 274 -21.43 16.37 10.73
C VAL A 274 -22.63 15.77 9.99
N GLY A 275 -23.02 14.54 10.31
CA GLY A 275 -24.16 13.83 9.70
C GLY A 275 -23.88 13.22 8.33
N ASN A 276 -22.62 13.05 7.94
CA ASN A 276 -22.26 12.34 6.71
C ASN A 276 -22.41 10.81 6.91
N VAL A 277 -22.42 10.07 5.80
CA VAL A 277 -22.17 8.62 5.85
C VAL A 277 -20.73 8.37 6.33
N GLN A 278 -20.51 7.26 7.05
CA GLN A 278 -19.22 6.95 7.67
C GLN A 278 -18.05 6.79 6.68
N THR A 279 -18.35 6.62 5.39
CA THR A 279 -17.38 6.39 4.31
C THR A 279 -17.11 7.64 3.48
N GLU A 280 -17.77 8.77 3.75
CA GLU A 280 -17.58 10.00 2.99
C GLU A 280 -16.15 10.55 3.16
N GLY A 281 -15.56 11.08 2.09
CA GLY A 281 -14.19 11.59 2.14
C GLY A 281 -14.00 12.72 3.16
N ALA A 282 -12.90 12.68 3.90
CA ALA A 282 -12.49 13.70 4.86
C ALA A 282 -11.04 14.11 4.65
N ILE A 283 -10.60 15.18 5.29
CA ILE A 283 -9.22 15.65 5.25
C ILE A 283 -8.47 15.07 6.46
N GLU A 284 -7.42 14.28 6.22
CA GLU A 284 -6.47 13.82 7.22
C GLU A 284 -5.33 14.85 7.39
N ILE A 285 -5.09 15.26 8.63
CA ILE A 285 -4.14 16.32 9.00
C ILE A 285 -3.12 15.74 9.97
N ALA A 286 -1.86 15.64 9.54
CA ALA A 286 -0.78 15.12 10.37
C ALA A 286 -0.11 16.24 11.19
N PHE A 287 -0.01 16.04 12.51
CA PHE A 287 0.65 16.92 13.49
C PHE A 287 0.01 18.31 13.66
N GLY A 288 -1.28 18.46 13.33
CA GLY A 288 -2.05 19.70 13.54
C GLY A 288 -1.52 20.87 12.71
N CYS A 289 -1.53 22.07 13.29
CA CYS A 289 -1.05 23.31 12.65
C CYS A 289 -1.69 23.57 11.28
N PHE A 290 -3.02 23.47 11.24
CA PHE A 290 -3.84 23.64 10.03
C PHE A 290 -4.90 24.71 10.29
N GLU A 291 -5.13 25.58 9.32
CA GLU A 291 -6.06 26.69 9.44
C GLU A 291 -6.89 26.84 8.16
N LEU A 292 -8.20 26.95 8.31
CA LEU A 292 -9.14 27.19 7.21
C LEU A 292 -9.99 28.41 7.49
N ARG A 293 -10.41 29.10 6.42
CA ARG A 293 -11.34 30.22 6.47
C ARG A 293 -12.57 29.92 5.63
N ALA A 294 -13.73 30.02 6.25
CA ALA A 294 -15.02 29.83 5.61
C ALA A 294 -15.30 30.96 4.59
N ASP A 295 -15.71 30.59 3.37
CA ASP A 295 -16.20 31.52 2.34
C ASP A 295 -17.73 31.68 2.36
N ARG A 296 -18.40 30.92 3.22
CA ARG A 296 -19.85 30.85 3.42
C ARG A 296 -20.14 30.16 4.76
N PRO A 297 -21.37 30.20 5.28
CA PRO A 297 -21.74 29.38 6.42
C PRO A 297 -21.54 27.88 6.15
N ILE A 298 -20.77 27.21 7.01
CA ILE A 298 -20.46 25.78 6.91
C ILE A 298 -20.56 25.09 8.27
N THR A 299 -20.63 23.76 8.25
CA THR A 299 -20.53 22.93 9.45
C THR A 299 -19.43 21.90 9.25
N VAL A 300 -18.48 21.87 10.17
CA VAL A 300 -17.34 20.95 10.16
C VAL A 300 -17.24 20.18 11.47
N ALA A 301 -16.44 19.11 11.52
CA ALA A 301 -16.03 18.48 12.77
C ALA A 301 -14.57 18.06 12.66
N VAL A 302 -13.87 18.10 13.80
CA VAL A 302 -12.49 17.62 13.92
C VAL A 302 -12.44 16.51 14.97
N THR A 303 -11.82 15.38 14.63
CA THR A 303 -11.56 14.25 15.54
C THR A 303 -10.11 13.78 15.42
N GLY A 304 -9.72 12.75 16.17
CA GLY A 304 -8.37 12.19 16.15
C GLY A 304 -7.48 12.88 17.18
N ALA A 305 -6.22 13.13 16.80
CA ALA A 305 -5.21 13.76 17.64
C ALA A 305 -5.77 14.98 18.37
N THR A 306 -5.66 14.97 19.69
CA THR A 306 -6.19 16.03 20.54
C THR A 306 -5.29 17.24 20.41
N CYS A 307 -5.87 18.39 20.07
CA CYS A 307 -5.16 19.65 19.95
C CYS A 307 -6.11 20.81 20.30
N PRO A 308 -5.58 22.00 20.67
CA PRO A 308 -6.40 23.19 20.81
C PRO A 308 -7.14 23.51 19.50
N LEU A 309 -8.46 23.68 19.57
CA LEU A 309 -9.28 24.18 18.47
C LEU A 309 -9.81 25.56 18.81
N THR A 310 -9.51 26.53 17.96
CA THR A 310 -9.94 27.92 18.14
C THR A 310 -10.68 28.39 16.89
N ILE A 311 -11.84 28.99 17.07
CA ILE A 311 -12.54 29.74 16.04
C ILE A 311 -12.16 31.21 16.22
N ARG A 312 -11.56 31.84 15.21
CA ARG A 312 -11.43 33.29 15.15
C ARG A 312 -12.57 33.81 14.29
N THR A 313 -13.50 34.54 14.89
CA THR A 313 -14.66 35.03 14.17
C THR A 313 -14.27 36.16 13.22
N ALA A 314 -15.08 36.41 12.20
CA ALA A 314 -14.90 37.58 11.31
C ALA A 314 -14.92 38.92 12.08
N SER A 315 -15.57 38.97 13.25
CA SER A 315 -15.60 40.12 14.15
C SER A 315 -14.37 40.25 15.07
N GLY A 316 -13.42 39.31 14.99
CA GLY A 316 -12.17 39.29 15.75
C GLY A 316 -12.26 38.63 17.14
N GLN A 317 -13.37 37.96 17.47
CA GLN A 317 -13.49 37.19 18.72
C GLN A 317 -12.78 35.84 18.60
N GLN A 318 -12.32 35.30 19.73
CA GLN A 318 -11.76 33.95 19.79
C GLN A 318 -12.67 33.05 20.64
N LEU A 319 -13.18 31.98 20.03
CA LEU A 319 -14.02 30.99 20.67
C LEU A 319 -13.28 29.65 20.71
N ARG A 320 -13.48 28.88 21.77
CA ARG A 320 -12.97 27.51 21.85
C ARG A 320 -13.95 26.56 21.18
N ALA A 321 -13.44 25.69 20.32
CA ALA A 321 -14.20 24.58 19.75
C ALA A 321 -13.83 23.25 20.44
N THR A 322 -14.71 22.26 20.30
CA THR A 322 -14.56 20.93 20.89
C THR A 322 -14.33 19.89 19.79
N HIS A 323 -13.39 18.98 19.99
CA HIS A 323 -13.22 17.82 19.11
C HIS A 323 -14.44 16.90 19.18
N GLY A 324 -14.79 16.27 18.07
CA GLY A 324 -15.89 15.29 17.98
C GLY A 324 -17.29 15.89 17.99
N GLU A 325 -17.41 17.22 17.95
CA GLU A 325 -18.68 17.93 17.88
C GLU A 325 -18.81 18.67 16.53
N ALA A 326 -20.06 18.91 16.12
CA ALA A 326 -20.34 19.77 14.98
C ALA A 326 -20.02 21.22 15.33
N ILE A 327 -19.17 21.84 14.52
CA ILE A 327 -18.73 23.23 14.65
C ILE A 327 -19.34 24.02 13.49
N ALA A 328 -20.21 24.98 13.82
CA ALA A 328 -20.71 25.95 12.86
C ALA A 328 -19.70 27.09 12.69
N LEU A 329 -19.43 27.47 11.45
CA LEU A 329 -18.60 28.62 11.09
C LEU A 329 -19.41 29.51 10.16
N ASP A 330 -19.45 30.81 10.46
CA ASP A 330 -20.04 31.80 9.57
C ASP A 330 -19.03 32.21 8.47
N GLU A 331 -19.51 32.94 7.46
CA GLU A 331 -18.63 33.50 6.43
C GLU A 331 -17.54 34.39 7.06
N GLY A 332 -16.29 34.13 6.70
CA GLY A 332 -15.13 34.85 7.21
C GLY A 332 -14.53 34.29 8.50
N ASP A 333 -15.19 33.36 9.18
CA ASP A 333 -14.64 32.70 10.36
C ASP A 333 -13.46 31.79 9.98
N GLU A 334 -12.45 31.76 10.85
CA GLU A 334 -11.26 30.92 10.73
C GLU A 334 -11.28 29.83 11.80
N LEU A 335 -11.16 28.56 11.39
CA LEU A 335 -10.94 27.44 12.30
C LEU A 335 -9.45 27.10 12.33
N VAL A 336 -8.86 27.16 13.52
CA VAL A 336 -7.43 26.96 13.79
C VAL A 336 -7.24 25.67 14.57
N LEU A 337 -6.49 24.72 14.01
CA LEU A 337 -6.01 23.52 14.68
C LEU A 337 -4.58 23.79 15.18
N GLY A 338 -4.38 23.75 16.49
CA GLY A 338 -3.06 23.85 17.12
C GLY A 338 -2.21 22.58 16.96
N PHE A 339 -1.07 22.54 17.65
CA PHE A 339 -0.23 21.35 17.74
C PHE A 339 -0.88 20.33 18.70
N PRO A 340 -0.89 19.02 18.36
CA PRO A 340 -1.50 18.01 19.21
C PRO A 340 -0.64 17.67 20.43
N ASP A 341 -1.28 17.52 21.59
CA ASP A 341 -0.63 17.04 22.81
C ASP A 341 -0.70 15.50 22.94
N ARG A 342 -1.65 14.86 22.25
CA ARG A 342 -1.81 13.41 22.17
C ARG A 342 -2.21 12.98 20.76
N GLY A 343 -1.68 11.85 20.30
CA GLY A 343 -1.87 11.36 18.95
C GLY A 343 -1.10 12.17 17.90
N SER A 344 -1.32 11.86 16.63
CA SER A 344 -0.56 12.46 15.51
C SER A 344 -1.40 12.78 14.28
N ARG A 345 -2.61 12.23 14.10
CA ARG A 345 -3.49 12.54 12.97
C ARG A 345 -4.86 13.01 13.43
N SER A 346 -5.30 14.14 12.89
CA SER A 346 -6.68 14.63 13.03
C SER A 346 -7.46 14.43 11.73
N TYR A 347 -8.78 14.33 11.82
CA TYR A 347 -9.67 14.24 10.66
C TYR A 347 -10.65 15.40 10.68
N LEU A 348 -10.68 16.17 9.59
CA LEU A 348 -11.62 17.25 9.37
C LEU A 348 -12.68 16.79 8.36
N ALA A 349 -13.92 16.65 8.82
CA ALA A 349 -15.08 16.39 7.97
C ALA A 349 -15.88 17.67 7.75
N LEU A 350 -16.41 17.82 6.54
CA LEU A 350 -17.33 18.88 6.16
C LEU A 350 -18.73 18.28 5.95
N ARG A 351 -19.77 18.90 6.49
CA ARG A 351 -21.16 18.47 6.26
C ARG A 351 -21.47 18.48 4.77
N GLY A 352 -21.92 17.34 4.25
CA GLY A 352 -22.17 17.14 2.82
C GLY A 352 -20.91 16.84 1.98
N GLY A 353 -19.75 16.63 2.62
CA GLY A 353 -18.51 16.16 1.99
C GLY A 353 -17.79 17.21 1.14
N PHE A 354 -16.66 16.80 0.58
CA PHE A 354 -15.82 17.61 -0.31
C PHE A 354 -16.03 17.25 -1.79
N ALA A 355 -16.02 18.24 -2.68
CA ALA A 355 -16.12 18.03 -4.12
C ALA A 355 -14.74 17.64 -4.67
N VAL A 356 -14.44 16.35 -4.59
CA VAL A 356 -13.19 15.74 -5.06
C VAL A 356 -13.50 14.51 -5.90
N ASP A 357 -12.90 14.43 -7.09
CA ASP A 357 -13.10 13.32 -8.02
C ASP A 357 -12.35 12.07 -7.50
N PRO A 358 -13.00 10.91 -7.36
CA PRO A 358 -12.33 9.68 -6.95
C PRO A 358 -11.37 9.19 -8.05
N VAL A 359 -10.21 8.70 -7.64
CA VAL A 359 -9.24 8.04 -8.53
C VAL A 359 -9.28 6.55 -8.23
N LEU A 360 -9.60 5.74 -9.25
CA LEU A 360 -9.83 4.29 -9.09
C LEU A 360 -10.85 3.97 -7.99
N GLY A 361 -11.96 4.73 -7.94
CA GLY A 361 -13.07 4.48 -7.01
C GLY A 361 -12.88 5.00 -5.58
N SER A 362 -11.77 5.68 -5.26
CA SER A 362 -11.50 6.24 -3.92
C SER A 362 -10.86 7.62 -3.99
N VAL A 363 -11.16 8.48 -3.02
CA VAL A 363 -10.57 9.81 -2.85
C VAL A 363 -9.30 9.78 -2.00
N SER A 364 -8.90 8.61 -1.48
CA SER A 364 -7.69 8.47 -0.69
C SER A 364 -6.43 8.73 -1.49
N VAL A 365 -5.56 9.54 -0.91
CA VAL A 365 -4.19 9.73 -1.39
C VAL A 365 -3.30 8.60 -0.87
N ASP A 366 -2.76 7.81 -1.80
CA ASP A 366 -1.68 6.85 -1.56
C ASP A 366 -0.34 7.52 -1.88
N THR A 367 0.45 7.79 -0.86
CA THR A 367 1.73 8.51 -0.99
C THR A 367 2.84 7.67 -1.61
N LEU A 368 2.81 6.35 -1.47
CA LEU A 368 3.77 5.45 -2.10
C LEU A 368 3.46 5.31 -3.60
N ALA A 369 2.21 5.00 -3.91
CA ALA A 369 1.73 4.81 -5.27
C ALA A 369 1.60 6.14 -6.05
N LYS A 370 1.53 7.27 -5.35
CA LYS A 370 1.25 8.61 -5.90
C LYS A 370 -0.09 8.63 -6.65
N ILE A 371 -1.11 8.01 -6.06
CA ILE A 371 -2.48 7.91 -6.59
C ILE A 371 -3.40 8.69 -5.67
N GLY A 372 -4.38 9.38 -6.26
CA GLY A 372 -5.38 10.15 -5.54
C GLY A 372 -5.30 11.65 -5.88
N PRO A 373 -6.11 12.46 -5.21
CA PRO A 373 -6.09 13.92 -5.35
C PRO A 373 -4.72 14.53 -5.02
N ASP A 374 -4.45 15.73 -5.53
CA ASP A 374 -3.24 16.48 -5.11
C ASP A 374 -3.33 16.81 -3.60
N PRO A 375 -2.20 16.77 -2.86
CA PRO A 375 -2.17 17.19 -1.46
C PRO A 375 -2.61 18.64 -1.26
N ILE A 376 -3.29 18.89 -0.14
CA ILE A 376 -3.83 20.21 0.24
C ILE A 376 -2.74 21.01 0.96
N THR A 377 -2.44 22.20 0.46
CA THR A 377 -1.38 23.08 0.94
C THR A 377 -1.91 24.50 1.23
N GLU A 378 -1.07 25.34 1.82
CA GLU A 378 -1.42 26.75 2.07
C GLU A 378 -1.81 27.47 0.77
N GLY A 379 -2.93 28.21 0.82
CA GLY A 379 -3.45 28.97 -0.32
C GLY A 379 -4.43 28.19 -1.20
N ASP A 380 -4.53 26.87 -1.03
CA ASP A 380 -5.52 26.06 -1.75
C ASP A 380 -6.96 26.36 -1.28
N PHE A 381 -7.91 25.97 -2.12
CA PHE A 381 -9.33 26.02 -1.82
C PHE A 381 -9.88 24.58 -1.74
N VAL A 382 -10.60 24.28 -0.66
CA VAL A 382 -11.37 23.04 -0.53
C VAL A 382 -12.85 23.33 -0.80
N ILE A 383 -13.45 22.55 -1.68
CA ILE A 383 -14.77 22.87 -2.25
C ILE A 383 -15.83 22.01 -1.55
N PRO A 384 -16.90 22.59 -0.97
CA PRO A 384 -18.03 21.81 -0.48
C PRO A 384 -18.74 21.06 -1.62
N ALA A 385 -19.03 19.78 -1.44
CA ALA A 385 -19.84 19.01 -2.40
C ALA A 385 -21.35 19.21 -2.22
N GLY A 386 -21.79 19.60 -1.01
CA GLY A 386 -23.22 19.81 -0.72
C GLY A 386 -24.07 18.55 -0.86
N ARG A 387 -23.49 17.36 -0.65
CA ARG A 387 -24.24 16.10 -0.67
C ARG A 387 -25.25 16.04 0.47
N HIS A 388 -26.24 15.16 0.33
CA HIS A 388 -27.23 14.91 1.36
C HIS A 388 -26.55 14.44 2.66
N ALA A 389 -26.93 15.04 3.79
CA ALA A 389 -26.45 14.70 5.11
C ALA A 389 -27.62 14.46 6.07
N HIS A 390 -27.43 13.54 7.00
CA HIS A 390 -28.39 13.14 8.02
C HIS A 390 -28.32 14.04 9.26
N ALA A 391 -29.01 13.64 10.33
CA ALA A 391 -28.84 14.24 11.65
C ALA A 391 -27.38 14.10 12.11
N VAL A 392 -26.88 15.11 12.82
CA VAL A 392 -25.55 15.06 13.43
C VAL A 392 -25.51 13.95 14.47
N GLY A 393 -24.44 13.17 14.47
CA GLY A 393 -24.18 12.17 15.50
C GLY A 393 -23.80 12.83 16.81
N LEU A 394 -24.34 12.32 17.92
CA LEU A 394 -23.86 12.72 19.24
C LEU A 394 -22.45 12.15 19.45
N GLY A 395 -21.54 12.99 19.94
CA GLY A 395 -20.17 12.57 20.25
C GLY A 395 -20.15 11.40 21.24
N GLY A 396 -19.33 10.39 20.95
CA GLY A 396 -19.00 9.32 21.90
C GLY A 396 -17.82 9.70 22.79
N PRO A 397 -17.45 8.87 23.78
CA PRO A 397 -16.22 9.09 24.56
C PRO A 397 -15.01 9.10 23.63
N SER A 398 -14.11 10.08 23.78
CA SER A 398 -12.87 10.13 22.99
C SER A 398 -11.97 8.94 23.32
N PRO A 399 -11.37 8.27 22.32
CA PRO A 399 -10.42 7.19 22.58
C PRO A 399 -9.20 7.70 23.34
N GLN A 400 -8.58 6.84 24.13
CA GLN A 400 -7.31 7.18 24.78
C GLN A 400 -6.20 7.18 23.72
N LEU A 401 -5.67 8.36 23.43
CA LEU A 401 -4.63 8.55 22.43
C LEU A 401 -3.23 8.48 23.04
N PRO A 402 -2.24 7.96 22.28
CA PRO A 402 -0.87 7.83 22.75
C PRO A 402 -0.22 9.21 22.94
N ASP A 403 0.66 9.32 23.93
CA ASP A 403 1.61 10.42 24.06
C ASP A 403 3.04 9.89 24.02
N ASP A 404 4.03 10.78 24.08
CA ASP A 404 5.46 10.44 24.10
C ASP A 404 6.00 10.15 25.52
N LYS A 405 5.15 10.25 26.54
CA LYS A 405 5.55 10.15 27.96
C LYS A 405 5.49 8.73 28.45
N LEU A 406 4.47 7.96 28.06
CA LEU A 406 4.27 6.58 28.49
C LEU A 406 4.42 5.58 27.33
N PRO A 407 5.01 4.39 27.56
CA PRO A 407 5.05 3.35 26.55
C PRO A 407 3.65 2.89 26.14
N VAL A 408 3.43 2.79 24.83
CA VAL A 408 2.22 2.23 24.22
C VAL A 408 2.42 0.73 24.02
N THR A 409 1.49 -0.10 24.49
CA THR A 409 1.54 -1.54 24.19
C THR A 409 0.68 -1.85 22.97
N LEU A 410 1.27 -2.49 21.96
CA LEU A 410 0.56 -2.98 20.79
C LEU A 410 0.50 -4.51 20.82
N ASP A 411 -0.71 -5.05 20.89
CA ASP A 411 -0.94 -6.47 20.65
C ASP A 411 -0.61 -6.84 19.20
N VAL A 412 0.09 -7.95 19.01
CA VAL A 412 0.54 -8.46 17.71
C VAL A 412 0.28 -9.96 17.58
N ILE A 413 0.07 -10.41 16.35
CA ILE A 413 0.00 -11.83 15.98
C ILE A 413 1.34 -12.17 15.32
N LEU A 414 2.08 -13.13 15.87
CA LEU A 414 3.37 -13.53 15.32
C LEU A 414 3.20 -14.21 13.96
N GLY A 415 4.16 -13.98 13.06
CA GLY A 415 4.13 -14.47 11.68
C GLY A 415 3.81 -13.39 10.63
N PRO A 416 3.83 -13.74 9.34
CA PRO A 416 3.95 -15.10 8.79
C PRO A 416 5.36 -15.69 8.81
N ARG A 417 6.42 -14.90 9.04
CA ARG A 417 7.82 -15.34 8.92
C ARG A 417 8.56 -15.36 10.25
N VAL A 418 7.87 -15.72 11.34
CA VAL A 418 8.53 -15.87 12.65
C VAL A 418 9.64 -16.93 12.61
N ASP A 419 9.53 -17.90 11.71
CA ASP A 419 10.51 -18.95 11.41
C ASP A 419 11.82 -18.43 10.76
N TRP A 420 11.89 -17.14 10.40
CA TRP A 420 13.11 -16.48 9.92
C TRP A 420 13.95 -15.83 11.03
N PHE A 421 13.50 -15.92 12.28
CA PHE A 421 14.14 -15.24 13.42
C PHE A 421 14.57 -16.22 14.49
N THR A 422 15.69 -15.92 15.16
CA THR A 422 16.12 -16.75 16.30
C THR A 422 15.17 -16.56 17.48
N PRO A 423 15.11 -17.49 18.44
CA PRO A 423 14.34 -17.28 19.66
C PRO A 423 14.72 -15.98 20.38
N ASN A 424 16.02 -15.64 20.42
CA ASN A 424 16.54 -14.39 20.96
C ASN A 424 16.10 -13.16 20.15
N GLY A 425 15.99 -13.27 18.82
CA GLY A 425 15.42 -12.23 17.97
C GLY A 425 13.94 -11.94 18.28
N VAL A 426 13.14 -12.99 18.47
CA VAL A 426 11.72 -12.87 18.84
C VAL A 426 11.56 -12.29 20.26
N GLU A 427 12.37 -12.73 21.22
CA GLU A 427 12.40 -12.16 22.58
C GLU A 427 12.79 -10.68 22.55
N THR A 428 13.83 -10.34 21.80
CA THR A 428 14.28 -8.95 21.57
C THR A 428 13.17 -8.09 20.97
N PHE A 429 12.37 -8.63 20.05
CA PHE A 429 11.21 -7.95 19.48
C PHE A 429 10.11 -7.65 20.52
N LEU A 430 9.79 -8.62 21.38
CA LEU A 430 8.67 -8.52 22.33
C LEU A 430 9.02 -7.76 23.62
N GLU A 431 10.24 -7.90 24.13
CA GLU A 431 10.56 -7.42 25.49
C GLU A 431 11.06 -5.97 25.53
N GLN A 432 11.82 -5.55 24.51
CA GLN A 432 12.41 -4.20 24.51
C GLN A 432 11.39 -3.11 24.16
N GLU A 433 11.73 -1.86 24.49
CA GLU A 433 11.01 -0.70 23.99
C GLU A 433 11.58 -0.27 22.63
N TRP A 434 10.68 0.08 21.73
CA TRP A 434 10.99 0.62 20.41
C TRP A 434 10.57 2.09 20.35
N VAL A 435 11.40 2.94 19.75
CA VAL A 435 11.12 4.37 19.57
C VAL A 435 10.66 4.63 18.15
N VAL A 436 9.53 5.32 17.98
CA VAL A 436 9.07 5.80 16.68
C VAL A 436 9.98 6.91 16.17
N THR A 437 10.62 6.69 15.02
CA THR A 437 11.63 7.61 14.50
C THR A 437 11.03 8.69 13.58
N PRO A 438 11.74 9.82 13.36
CA PRO A 438 11.30 10.89 12.45
C PRO A 438 11.14 10.47 10.98
N GLU A 439 11.75 9.35 10.57
CA GLU A 439 11.64 8.81 9.21
C GLU A 439 10.32 8.05 8.95
N SER A 440 9.39 8.06 9.92
CA SER A 440 8.06 7.46 9.83
C SER A 440 7.14 8.23 8.89
N SER A 441 6.27 7.49 8.18
CA SER A 441 5.33 8.04 7.20
C SER A 441 4.03 7.23 7.14
N ARG A 442 3.14 7.55 6.20
CA ARG A 442 1.96 6.72 5.89
C ARG A 442 2.30 5.36 5.26
N ILE A 443 3.51 5.20 4.73
CA ILE A 443 4.00 3.94 4.15
C ILE A 443 4.38 2.97 5.27
N GLY A 444 5.10 3.48 6.27
CA GLY A 444 5.51 2.70 7.42
C GLY A 444 6.06 3.57 8.56
N ILE A 445 5.82 3.10 9.78
CA ILE A 445 6.34 3.63 11.02
C ILE A 445 7.68 2.94 11.28
N ARG A 446 8.76 3.72 11.27
CA ARG A 446 10.12 3.20 11.47
C ARG A 446 10.45 3.22 12.95
N LEU A 447 11.03 2.12 13.41
CA LEU A 447 11.24 1.86 14.83
C LEU A 447 12.73 1.66 15.11
N ALA A 448 13.20 2.26 16.19
CA ALA A 448 14.56 2.12 16.69
C ALA A 448 14.57 1.44 18.05
N GLY A 449 15.32 0.35 18.18
CA GLY A 449 15.56 -0.37 19.43
C GLY A 449 17.04 -0.36 19.81
N ALA A 450 17.33 -0.59 21.08
CA ALA A 450 18.70 -0.69 21.59
C ALA A 450 19.44 -1.92 21.04
N ARG A 451 18.69 -2.99 20.75
CA ARG A 451 19.20 -4.24 20.16
C ARG A 451 18.51 -4.49 18.81
N THR A 452 19.27 -4.98 17.85
CA THR A 452 18.75 -5.43 16.55
C THR A 452 18.08 -6.79 16.68
N ILE A 453 17.00 -7.01 15.94
CA ILE A 453 16.34 -8.32 15.85
C ILE A 453 17.25 -9.27 15.07
N GLU A 454 17.58 -10.40 15.68
CA GLU A 454 18.44 -11.43 15.09
C GLU A 454 17.64 -12.34 14.14
N ARG A 455 18.16 -12.50 12.92
CA ARG A 455 17.61 -13.38 11.88
C ARG A 455 18.38 -14.70 11.84
N ILE A 456 17.70 -15.78 11.44
CA ILE A 456 18.34 -17.09 11.16
C ILE A 456 19.05 -17.05 9.80
N ASP A 457 18.44 -16.37 8.81
CA ASP A 457 18.92 -16.30 7.44
C ASP A 457 19.02 -14.83 6.98
N ASP A 458 20.18 -14.46 6.43
CA ASP A 458 20.48 -13.16 5.84
C ASP A 458 20.06 -13.05 4.37
N ALA A 459 19.55 -14.13 3.76
CA ALA A 459 19.04 -14.15 2.40
C ALA A 459 17.89 -13.15 2.19
N GLU A 460 17.68 -12.75 0.94
CA GLU A 460 16.47 -12.03 0.54
C GLU A 460 15.31 -13.02 0.41
N LEU A 461 14.19 -12.71 1.05
CA LEU A 461 12.94 -13.44 0.86
C LEU A 461 12.43 -13.13 -0.55
N GLN A 462 11.91 -14.15 -1.25
CA GLN A 462 11.17 -13.90 -2.48
C GLN A 462 9.99 -12.97 -2.18
N SER A 463 9.59 -12.12 -3.14
CA SER A 463 8.51 -11.17 -2.88
C SER A 463 7.25 -11.89 -2.41
N GLU A 464 6.68 -11.41 -1.31
CA GLU A 464 5.44 -11.89 -0.70
C GLU A 464 4.52 -10.72 -0.45
N ALA A 465 3.22 -10.99 -0.47
CA ALA A 465 2.21 -9.99 -0.15
C ALA A 465 2.33 -9.53 1.31
N THR A 466 2.11 -8.25 1.53
CA THR A 466 2.18 -7.61 2.85
C THR A 466 0.86 -6.93 3.17
N VAL A 467 0.55 -6.78 4.45
CA VAL A 467 -0.74 -6.26 4.94
C VAL A 467 -0.54 -5.08 5.87
N LEU A 468 -1.60 -4.29 6.05
CA LEU A 468 -1.64 -3.22 7.04
C LEU A 468 -1.31 -3.76 8.43
N GLY A 469 -0.38 -3.09 9.12
CA GLY A 469 0.10 -3.50 10.44
C GLY A 469 1.18 -4.58 10.42
N ALA A 470 1.60 -5.09 9.26
CA ALA A 470 2.73 -6.02 9.18
C ALA A 470 4.02 -5.35 9.65
N ILE A 471 4.80 -6.05 10.47
CA ILE A 471 6.06 -5.58 11.04
C ILE A 471 7.20 -6.30 10.32
N GLN A 472 7.80 -5.59 9.38
CA GLN A 472 8.87 -6.11 8.55
C GLN A 472 10.23 -5.83 9.18
N VAL A 473 11.16 -6.79 9.09
CA VAL A 473 12.52 -6.66 9.64
C VAL A 473 13.56 -6.72 8.50
N PRO A 474 14.10 -5.57 8.06
CA PRO A 474 15.20 -5.51 7.11
C PRO A 474 16.51 -6.08 7.68
N HIS A 475 17.56 -6.15 6.86
CA HIS A 475 18.91 -6.56 7.30
C HIS A 475 19.51 -5.72 8.43
N SER A 476 19.05 -4.48 8.62
CA SER A 476 19.46 -3.65 9.76
C SER A 476 18.98 -4.20 11.11
N GLY A 477 18.02 -5.12 11.12
CA GLY A 477 17.37 -5.62 12.33
C GLY A 477 16.48 -4.59 13.06
N GLN A 478 16.27 -3.41 12.46
CA GLN A 478 15.41 -2.35 12.97
C GLN A 478 14.05 -2.41 12.25
N PRO A 479 12.94 -2.70 12.96
CA PRO A 479 11.67 -3.03 12.33
C PRO A 479 10.97 -1.82 11.71
N VAL A 480 10.14 -2.09 10.72
CA VAL A 480 9.23 -1.14 10.09
C VAL A 480 7.81 -1.70 10.19
N LEU A 481 6.92 -0.98 10.88
CA LEU A 481 5.50 -1.30 10.96
C LEU A 481 4.80 -0.67 9.75
N PHE A 482 4.25 -1.49 8.87
CA PHE A 482 3.56 -1.04 7.67
C PHE A 482 2.22 -0.36 7.99
N ALA A 483 2.04 0.82 7.40
CA ALA A 483 0.93 1.73 7.61
C ALA A 483 0.02 1.76 6.36
N ALA A 484 -0.97 2.65 6.29
CA ALA A 484 -2.01 2.61 5.26
C ALA A 484 -1.50 2.54 3.80
N ASP A 485 -0.39 3.22 3.49
CA ASP A 485 0.19 3.28 2.13
C ASP A 485 1.33 2.27 1.94
N HIS A 486 1.29 1.14 2.67
CA HIS A 486 2.30 0.09 2.57
C HIS A 486 2.36 -0.50 1.14
N PRO A 487 3.53 -1.00 0.69
CA PRO A 487 3.61 -1.69 -0.59
C PRO A 487 2.72 -2.95 -0.58
N LEU A 488 2.22 -3.35 -1.74
CA LEU A 488 1.43 -4.58 -1.86
C LEU A 488 2.26 -5.83 -1.57
N THR A 489 3.55 -5.80 -1.95
CA THR A 489 4.49 -6.91 -1.78
C THR A 489 5.84 -6.41 -1.25
N GLY A 490 6.51 -7.21 -0.43
CA GLY A 490 7.85 -6.93 0.11
C GLY A 490 8.78 -8.14 0.08
N GLY A 491 10.09 -7.90 0.20
CA GLY A 491 11.13 -8.93 0.16
C GLY A 491 11.90 -9.14 1.47
N TYR A 492 11.40 -8.57 2.58
CA TYR A 492 11.96 -8.82 3.91
C TYR A 492 10.93 -9.55 4.79
N PRO A 493 11.39 -10.41 5.72
CA PRO A 493 10.52 -11.21 6.56
C PRO A 493 9.67 -10.35 7.50
N VAL A 494 8.41 -10.71 7.63
CA VAL A 494 7.46 -10.12 8.58
C VAL A 494 7.43 -10.97 9.84
N ILE A 495 7.87 -10.40 10.96
CA ILE A 495 7.94 -11.09 12.26
C ILE A 495 6.58 -11.21 12.93
N ALA A 496 5.72 -10.22 12.73
CA ALA A 496 4.38 -10.15 13.31
C ALA A 496 3.48 -9.17 12.56
N VAL A 497 2.18 -9.22 12.81
CA VAL A 497 1.18 -8.25 12.33
C VAL A 497 0.43 -7.67 13.52
N VAL A 498 0.27 -6.34 13.58
CA VAL A 498 -0.52 -5.67 14.62
C VAL A 498 -1.96 -6.21 14.62
N ALA A 499 -2.48 -6.53 15.81
CA ALA A 499 -3.84 -7.00 15.97
C ALA A 499 -4.84 -5.93 15.54
N ALA A 500 -5.97 -6.34 14.94
CA ALA A 500 -6.92 -5.43 14.31
C ALA A 500 -7.42 -4.31 15.25
N HIS A 501 -7.64 -4.60 16.54
CA HIS A 501 -8.10 -3.64 17.53
C HIS A 501 -7.06 -2.57 17.90
N HIS A 502 -5.79 -2.73 17.50
CA HIS A 502 -4.72 -1.78 17.73
C HIS A 502 -4.21 -1.09 16.46
N LEU A 503 -4.80 -1.35 15.29
CA LEU A 503 -4.40 -0.68 14.04
C LEU A 503 -4.64 0.83 14.11
N ASP A 504 -5.81 1.26 14.59
CA ASP A 504 -6.13 2.69 14.73
C ASP A 504 -5.21 3.37 15.79
N LEU A 505 -4.87 2.64 16.86
CA LEU A 505 -3.90 3.12 17.87
C LEU A 505 -2.50 3.28 17.27
N ALA A 506 -2.03 2.31 16.47
CA ALA A 506 -0.77 2.40 15.75
C ALA A 506 -0.77 3.58 14.77
N GLY A 507 -1.92 3.84 14.13
CA GLY A 507 -2.15 5.01 13.29
C GLY A 507 -1.96 6.36 14.01
N GLN A 508 -2.05 6.40 15.34
CA GLN A 508 -1.93 7.62 16.14
C GLN A 508 -0.54 7.83 16.75
N LEU A 509 0.39 6.89 16.63
CA LEU A 509 1.72 7.00 17.25
C LEU A 509 2.48 8.27 16.81
N PRO A 510 2.81 9.19 17.73
CA PRO A 510 3.64 10.35 17.43
C PRO A 510 5.12 9.96 17.30
N ILE A 511 5.91 10.82 16.64
CA ILE A 511 7.38 10.69 16.63
C ILE A 511 7.90 10.79 18.07
N GLY A 512 8.85 9.92 18.43
CA GLY A 512 9.38 9.83 19.79
C GLY A 512 8.55 8.95 20.73
N ALA A 513 7.36 8.49 20.32
CA ALA A 513 6.59 7.53 21.11
C ALA A 513 7.40 6.26 21.37
N ARG A 514 7.30 5.75 22.59
CA ARG A 514 7.86 4.47 22.99
C ARG A 514 6.80 3.40 22.87
N ILE A 515 7.11 2.28 22.25
CA ILE A 515 6.17 1.17 22.07
C ILE A 515 6.77 -0.15 22.59
N ARG A 516 5.91 -1.04 23.06
CA ARG A 516 6.24 -2.44 23.35
C ARG A 516 5.25 -3.33 22.62
N PHE A 517 5.73 -4.45 22.08
CA PHE A 517 4.86 -5.44 21.45
C PHE A 517 4.47 -6.53 22.42
N LYS A 518 3.20 -6.95 22.36
CA LYS A 518 2.70 -8.06 23.16
C LYS A 518 2.10 -9.09 22.22
N ALA A 519 2.61 -10.32 22.24
CA ALA A 519 1.99 -11.39 21.47
C ALA A 519 0.56 -11.64 22.01
N ALA A 520 -0.44 -11.50 21.14
CA ALA A 520 -1.80 -11.92 21.42
C ALA A 520 -1.83 -13.45 21.51
N GLY A 521 -2.58 -14.00 22.47
CA GLY A 521 -2.56 -15.43 22.78
C GLY A 521 -2.88 -16.33 21.58
N GLY A 522 -1.87 -17.07 21.13
CA GLY A 522 -1.93 -18.08 20.08
C GLY A 522 -0.51 -18.55 19.78
N LYS A 523 -0.07 -19.62 20.45
CA LYS A 523 1.25 -20.24 20.27
C LYS A 523 1.32 -21.19 19.06
N ASP A 524 0.39 -21.06 18.11
CA ASP A 524 0.38 -21.88 16.90
C ASP A 524 0.96 -21.06 15.76
N HIS A 525 2.26 -21.24 15.53
CA HIS A 525 3.04 -20.52 14.52
C HIS A 525 2.74 -20.97 13.07
N ILE A 526 1.82 -21.93 12.91
CA ILE A 526 1.37 -22.49 11.64
C ILE A 526 -0.14 -22.74 11.80
N VAL A 527 -0.96 -22.19 10.89
CA VAL A 527 -2.42 -22.42 10.88
C VAL A 527 -2.72 -23.85 10.38
N GLY A 528 -1.83 -24.42 9.55
CA GLY A 528 -1.82 -25.81 9.12
C GLY A 528 -0.68 -26.10 8.15
N GLU A 529 -0.26 -27.36 8.04
CA GLU A 529 0.71 -27.83 7.04
C GLU A 529 0.21 -29.16 6.48
N ILE A 530 0.27 -29.30 5.16
CA ILE A 530 -0.20 -30.49 4.44
C ILE A 530 0.86 -30.90 3.43
N SER A 531 1.22 -32.18 3.48
CA SER A 531 2.07 -32.83 2.49
C SER A 531 1.22 -33.86 1.75
N ARG A 532 1.07 -33.68 0.43
CA ARG A 532 0.31 -34.59 -0.44
C ARG A 532 1.21 -35.54 -1.22
#